data_AF-A0AAC9R4G7-F1
#
_entry.id   AF-A0AAC9R4G7-F1
#
_cell.length_a   1.000
_cell.length_b   1.000
_cell.length_c   1.000
_cell.angle_alpha   90.00
_cell.angle_beta   90.00
_cell.angle_gamma   90.00
#
_symmetry.space_group_name_H-M   'P 1'
#
loop_
_entity.id
_entity.type
_entity.pdbx_description
1 polymer ?
#
loop_
_entity_poly.entity_id
_entity_poly.type
_entity_poly.pdbx_seq_one_letter_code
_entity_poly.pdbx_strand_id
1 'polypeptide(L)' 'MKEKRRLVVKSYTIFDQNKNILKYHSFKFNEQQNRAINREINKFRKNNGLKVID' A
#
# COMPACT_ATOMS: atom_id res chain seq x y z
N MET A 1 1.33 14.90 19.60
CA MET A 1 0.59 13.80 18.90
C MET A 1 0.55 14.07 17.42
N LYS A 2 1.12 13.20 16.57
CA LYS A 2 0.62 12.81 15.22
C LYS A 2 1.69 12.00 14.49
N GLU A 3 1.74 10.70 14.74
CA GLU A 3 2.21 9.77 13.72
C GLU A 3 0.99 9.07 13.14
N LYS A 4 0.37 9.68 12.13
CA LYS A 4 -0.55 8.96 11.24
C LYS A 4 0.28 8.06 10.31
N ARG A 5 0.99 7.07 10.87
CA ARG A 5 1.64 5.99 10.08
C ARG A 5 0.58 4.95 9.72
N ARG A 6 -0.38 5.30 8.86
CA ARG A 6 -1.45 4.36 8.48
C ARG A 6 -1.26 3.83 7.06
N LEU A 7 -0.76 2.59 7.01
CA LEU A 7 -1.20 1.54 6.11
C LEU A 7 -0.79 0.22 6.77
N VAL A 8 -1.60 -0.26 7.71
CA VAL A 8 -1.37 -1.50 8.48
C VAL A 8 -1.64 -2.75 7.63
N VAL A 9 -2.45 -2.58 6.58
CA VAL A 9 -2.87 -3.62 5.66
C VAL A 9 -2.65 -3.11 4.25
N LYS A 10 -1.87 -3.84 3.46
CA LYS A 10 -1.97 -3.75 2.01
C LYS A 10 -2.73 -4.97 1.53
N SER A 11 -3.81 -4.73 0.81
CA SER A 11 -4.49 -5.77 0.06
C SER A 11 -4.45 -5.42 -1.42
N TYR A 12 -4.51 -6.46 -2.25
CA TYR A 12 -4.82 -6.29 -3.65
C TYR A 12 -5.91 -7.30 -4.02
N THR A 13 -6.75 -6.89 -4.96
CA THR A 13 -7.78 -7.74 -5.54
C THR A 13 -7.49 -7.84 -7.03
N ILE A 14 -7.40 -9.07 -7.53
CA ILE A 14 -7.33 -9.35 -8.96
C ILE A 14 -8.76 -9.62 -9.42
N PHE A 15 -9.17 -8.90 -10.45
CA PHE A 15 -10.47 -9.07 -11.09
C PHE A 15 -10.32 -9.70 -12.48
N ASP A 16 -11.34 -10.40 -12.94
CA ASP A 16 -11.47 -10.78 -14.35
C ASP A 16 -11.95 -9.60 -15.22
N GLN A 17 -12.09 -9.81 -16.53
CA GLN A 17 -12.58 -8.79 -17.46
C GLN A 17 -14.01 -8.30 -17.15
N ASN A 18 -14.80 -9.11 -16.44
CA ASN A 18 -16.18 -8.81 -16.03
C ASN A 18 -16.26 -8.20 -14.63
N LYS A 19 -15.11 -7.84 -14.02
CA LYS A 19 -14.99 -7.33 -12.65
C LYS A 19 -15.40 -8.32 -11.56
N ASN A 20 -15.44 -9.62 -11.84
CA ASN A 20 -15.56 -10.64 -10.80
C ASN A 20 -14.23 -10.82 -10.08
N ILE A 21 -14.27 -11.12 -8.78
CA ILE A 21 -13.07 -11.33 -7.97
C ILE A 21 -12.46 -12.69 -8.33
N LEU A 22 -11.25 -12.68 -8.89
CA LEU A 22 -10.45 -13.89 -9.11
C LEU A 22 -9.61 -14.24 -7.87
N LYS A 23 -9.04 -13.22 -7.22
CA LYS A 23 -8.17 -13.41 -6.06
C LYS A 23 -8.18 -12.18 -5.17
N TYR A 24 -8.42 -12.39 -3.89
CA TYR A 24 -8.16 -11.41 -2.85
C TYR A 24 -6.94 -11.86 -2.03
N HIS A 25 -6.00 -10.95 -1.78
CA HIS A 25 -4.91 -11.21 -0.86
C HIS A 25 -4.63 -10.00 0.03
N SER A 26 -4.40 -10.27 1.31
CA SER A 26 -4.09 -9.25 2.32
C SER A 26 -2.80 -9.60 3.04
N PHE A 27 -1.90 -8.62 3.18
CA PHE A 27 -0.71 -8.74 4.00
C PHE A 27 -0.91 -8.05 5.34
N LYS A 28 -0.58 -8.76 6.43
CA LYS A 28 -0.48 -8.18 7.77
C LYS A 28 0.99 -7.93 8.09
N PHE A 29 1.42 -6.68 7.96
CA PHE A 29 2.80 -6.29 8.22
C PHE A 29 2.98 -5.85 9.66
N ASN A 30 4.11 -6.23 10.27
CA ASN A 30 4.54 -5.64 11.53
C ASN A 30 5.06 -4.20 11.32
N GLU A 31 5.39 -3.50 12.40
CA GLU A 31 5.78 -2.09 12.32
C GLU A 31 7.06 -1.86 11.49
N GLN A 32 8.05 -2.74 11.64
CA GLN A 32 9.31 -2.66 10.88
C GLN A 32 9.06 -2.83 9.38
N GLN A 33 8.26 -3.84 9.01
CA GLN A 33 7.87 -4.09 7.63
C GLN A 33 7.08 -2.93 7.04
N ASN A 34 6.15 -2.34 7.81
CA ASN A 34 5.40 -1.15 7.38
C ASN A 34 6.31 0.05 7.11
N ARG A 35 7.32 0.30 7.97
CA ARG A 35 8.29 1.38 7.74
C ARG A 35 9.10 1.15 6.47
N ALA A 36 9.60 -0.07 6.27
CA ALA A 36 10.38 -0.42 5.07
C ALA A 36 9.55 -0.25 3.79
N ILE A 37 8.33 -0.77 3.78
CA ILE A 37 7.43 -0.69 2.62
C ILE A 37 7.05 0.76 2.31
N ASN A 38 6.70 1.56 3.33
CA ASN A 38 6.36 2.97 3.12
C ASN A 38 7.55 3.79 2.60
N ARG A 39 8.77 3.46 3.02
CA ARG A 39 9.99 4.08 2.48
C ARG A 39 10.12 3.84 0.98
N GLU A 40 9.95 2.60 0.53
CA GLU A 40 10.04 2.26 -0.90
C GLU A 40 8.91 2.91 -1.71
N ILE A 41 7.67 2.92 -1.21
CA ILE A 41 6.56 3.64 -1.86
C ILE A 41 6.88 5.13 -2.02
N ASN A 42 7.35 5.78 -0.95
CA ASN A 42 7.62 7.20 -0.97
C ASN A 42 8.79 7.54 -1.90
N LYS A 43 9.82 6.69 -1.96
CA LYS A 43 10.93 6.81 -2.93
C LYS A 43 10.42 6.71 -4.36
N PHE A 44 9.61 5.70 -4.66
CA PHE A 44 8.99 5.54 -5.98
C PHE A 44 8.14 6.75 -6.36
N ARG A 45 7.27 7.22 -5.46
CA ARG A 45 6.42 8.39 -5.68
C ARG A 45 7.23 9.65 -5.99
N LYS A 46 8.26 9.93 -5.20
CA LYS A 46 9.15 11.08 -5.40
C LYS A 46 9.80 11.03 -6.79
N ASN A 47 10.30 9.86 -7.19
CA ASN A 47 10.93 9.67 -8.50
C ASN A 47 9.97 9.86 -9.68
N ASN A 48 8.67 9.64 -9.47
CA ASN A 48 7.64 9.72 -10.51
C ASN A 48 6.73 10.95 -10.38
N GLY A 49 7.04 11.91 -9.50
CA GLY A 49 6.23 13.12 -9.30
C GLY A 49 4.81 12.85 -8.74
N LEU A 50 4.56 11.69 -8.13
CA LEU A 50 3.24 11.30 -7.64
C LEU A 50 2.98 11.93 -6.26
N LYS A 51 1.94 12.75 -6.14
CA LYS A 51 1.54 13.36 -4.85
C LYS A 51 0.85 12.32 -3.96
N VAL A 52 1.12 12.38 -2.65
CA VAL A 52 0.32 11.68 -1.64
C VAL A 52 -1.00 12.42 -1.51
N ILE A 53 -2.10 11.80 -1.93
CA ILE A 53 -3.45 12.28 -1.62
C ILE A 53 -3.79 11.68 -0.26
N ASP A 54 -3.98 12.54 0.74
CA ASP A 54 -4.29 12.20 2.14
C ASP A 54 -5.81 12.11 2.34
#